data_AF-A0A7Z9XJH0-F1
#
_entry.id   AF-A0A7Z9XJH0-F1
#
_cell.length_a   1.000
_cell.length_b   1.000
_cell.length_c   1.000
_cell.angle_alpha   90.00
_cell.angle_beta   90.00
_cell.angle_gamma   90.00
#
_symmetry.space_group_name_H-M   'P 1'
#
loop_
_entity.id
_entity.type
_entity.pdbx_description
1 polymer ?
#
loop_
_entity_poly.entity_id
_entity_poly.type
_entity_poly.pdbx_seq_one_letter_code
_entity_poly.pdbx_strand_id
1 'polypeptide(L)' 'MPNAKHAKPYYTIHDLPEGARPRERLARLGPQALSDAELIAIILRSGAQGVNVIDMATDLMRYYRTLPALAQVSFTDLQR' A
#
# COMPACT_ATOMS: atom_id res chain seq x y z
N MET A 1 -6.23 -23.95 -14.03
CA MET A 1 -5.05 -23.40 -14.72
C MET A 1 -4.70 -22.06 -14.09
N PRO A 2 -3.55 -21.89 -13.40
CA PRO A 2 -3.17 -20.59 -12.88
C PRO A 2 -2.71 -19.68 -14.03
N ASN A 3 -3.31 -18.48 -14.10
CA ASN A 3 -3.18 -17.48 -15.16
C ASN A 3 -1.81 -16.80 -15.15
N ALA A 4 -1.16 -16.73 -16.32
CA ALA A 4 0.20 -16.26 -16.55
C ALA A 4 0.38 -14.72 -16.52
N LYS A 5 -0.05 -14.03 -15.46
CA LYS A 5 0.08 -12.55 -15.35
C LYS A 5 0.81 -12.01 -14.12
N HIS A 6 1.44 -12.84 -13.28
CA HIS A 6 2.08 -12.36 -12.05
C HIS A 6 3.58 -12.66 -12.03
N ALA A 7 4.37 -11.78 -12.65
CA ALA A 7 5.84 -11.89 -12.70
C ALA A 7 6.54 -11.33 -11.45
N LYS A 8 5.80 -10.93 -10.40
CA LYS A 8 6.36 -10.55 -9.10
C LYS A 8 5.86 -11.53 -8.03
N PRO A 9 6.74 -12.08 -7.18
CA PRO A 9 6.30 -12.83 -6.02
C PRO A 9 5.43 -11.91 -5.15
N TYR A 10 4.22 -12.36 -4.82
CA TYR A 10 3.34 -11.63 -3.91
C TYR A 10 3.88 -11.74 -2.49
N TYR A 11 4.81 -10.87 -2.14
CA TYR A 11 5.21 -10.70 -0.75
C TYR A 11 4.09 -9.95 -0.03
N THR A 12 3.51 -10.60 0.96
CA THR A 12 2.65 -9.95 1.94
C THR A 12 3.51 -9.17 2.93
N ILE A 13 2.91 -8.27 3.70
CA ILE A 13 3.64 -7.56 4.77
C ILE A 13 4.22 -8.56 5.78
N HIS A 14 3.61 -9.73 5.96
CA HIS A 14 4.11 -10.76 6.87
C HIS A 14 5.42 -11.41 6.40
N ASP A 15 5.67 -11.42 5.09
CA ASP A 15 6.89 -11.95 4.48
C ASP A 15 8.07 -10.99 4.60
N LEU A 16 7.82 -9.73 4.98
CA LEU A 16 8.88 -8.78 5.29
C LEU A 16 9.52 -9.12 6.65
N PRO A 17 10.85 -8.98 6.77
CA PRO A 17 11.50 -8.97 8.08
C PRO A 17 10.83 -7.95 9.00
N GLU A 18 10.67 -8.29 10.28
CA GLU A 18 10.08 -7.43 11.31
C GLU A 18 10.54 -5.97 11.20
N GLY A 19 11.86 -5.75 11.23
CA GLY A 19 12.42 -4.40 11.14
C GLY A 19 12.14 -3.63 9.84
N ALA A 20 11.65 -4.29 8.79
CA ALA A 20 11.27 -3.69 7.51
C ALA A 20 9.75 -3.48 7.38
N ARG A 21 8.93 -4.06 8.25
CA ARG A 21 7.47 -3.93 8.19
C ARG A 21 7.04 -2.49 8.49
N PRO A 22 6.10 -1.91 7.73
CA PRO A 22 5.68 -0.52 7.89
C PRO A 22 5.23 -0.17 9.32
N ARG A 23 4.39 -0.99 9.96
CA ARG A 23 3.91 -0.71 11.32
C ARG A 23 5.02 -0.69 12.36
N GLU A 24 5.99 -1.60 12.23
CA GLU A 24 7.11 -1.70 13.15
C GLU A 24 8.11 -0.56 12.93
N ARG A 25 8.37 -0.22 11.66
CA ARG A 25 9.13 0.99 11.31
C ARG A 25 8.48 2.25 11.84
N LEU A 26 7.16 2.38 11.72
CA LEU A 26 6.40 3.50 12.26
C LEU A 26 6.57 3.61 13.77
N ALA A 27 6.46 2.50 14.49
CA ALA A 27 6.64 2.47 15.95
C ALA A 27 8.08 2.83 16.38
N ARG A 28 9.09 2.39 15.63
CA ARG A 28 10.51 2.58 15.99
C ARG A 28 11.07 3.94 15.55
N LEU A 29 10.71 4.39 14.34
CA LEU A 29 11.37 5.50 13.66
C LEU A 29 10.44 6.69 13.41
N GLY A 30 9.14 6.55 13.67
CA GLY A 30 8.14 7.58 13.38
C GLY A 30 7.71 7.64 11.90
N PRO A 31 6.66 8.43 11.60
CA PRO A 31 6.04 8.48 10.27
C PRO A 31 6.97 8.98 9.16
N GLN A 32 7.94 9.83 9.50
CA GLN A 32 8.93 10.39 8.57
C GLN A 32 9.85 9.33 7.95
N ALA A 33 9.92 8.13 8.55
CA ALA A 33 10.73 7.02 8.03
C ALA A 33 9.98 6.17 6.99
N LEU A 34 8.73 6.52 6.66
CA LEU A 34 7.86 5.80 5.74
C LEU A 34 7.52 6.69 4.55
N SER A 35 7.30 6.05 3.41
CA SER A 35 6.68 6.70 2.26
C SER A 35 5.18 6.92 2.49
N ASP A 36 4.59 7.89 1.78
CA ASP A 36 3.14 8.11 1.77
C ASP A 36 2.36 6.83 1.44
N ALA A 37 2.87 6.02 0.50
CA ALA A 37 2.28 4.73 0.14
C ALA A 37 2.30 3.73 1.31
N GLU A 38 3.40 3.67 2.07
CA GLU A 38 3.45 2.80 3.26
C GLU A 38 2.50 3.29 4.37
N LEU A 39 2.35 4.61 4.54
CA LEU A 39 1.39 5.18 5.49
C LEU A 39 -0.05 4.85 5.08
N ILE A 40 -0.40 5.00 3.81
CA ILE A 40 -1.70 4.58 3.27
C ILE A 40 -1.91 3.08 3.48
N ALA A 41 -0.90 2.26 3.21
CA ALA A 41 -1.00 0.81 3.37
C ALA A 41 -1.27 0.40 4.83
N ILE A 42 -0.71 1.12 5.81
CA ILE A 42 -1.02 0.93 7.23
C ILE A 42 -2.50 1.21 7.51
N ILE A 43 -3.05 2.28 6.94
CA ILE A 43 -4.46 2.68 7.08
C ILE A 43 -5.40 1.66 6.44
N LEU A 44 -5.08 1.19 5.23
CA LEU A 44 -5.87 0.20 4.48
C LEU A 44 -5.89 -1.17 5.16
N ARG A 45 -4.86 -1.49 5.95
CA ARG A 45 -4.65 -2.74 6.73
C ARG A 45 -4.51 -4.03 5.92
N SER A 46 -5.17 -4.17 4.78
CA SER A 46 -5.16 -5.35 3.92
C SER A 46 -5.30 -4.97 2.46
N GLY A 47 -4.77 -5.81 1.58
CA GLY A 47 -4.93 -5.68 0.14
C GLY A 47 -6.24 -6.28 -0.35
N ALA A 48 -6.39 -6.34 -1.67
CA ALA A 48 -7.49 -7.02 -2.34
C ALA A 48 -7.05 -8.40 -2.86
N GLN A 49 -8.00 -9.20 -3.35
CA GLN A 49 -7.66 -10.49 -3.95
C GLN A 49 -6.68 -10.31 -5.12
N GLY A 50 -5.49 -10.89 -5.00
CA GLY A 50 -4.45 -10.80 -6.03
C GLY A 50 -3.67 -9.48 -6.07
N VAL A 51 -3.84 -8.59 -5.09
CA VAL A 51 -3.08 -7.33 -4.97
C VAL A 51 -2.69 -7.10 -3.52
N ASN A 52 -1.38 -7.01 -3.23
CA ASN A 52 -0.96 -6.69 -1.86
C ASN A 52 -1.23 -5.20 -1.54
N VAL A 53 -1.37 -4.90 -0.26
CA VAL A 53 -1.76 -3.56 0.22
C VAL A 53 -0.74 -2.47 -0.13
N ILE A 54 0.55 -2.81 -0.26
CA ILE A 54 1.61 -1.86 -0.59
C ILE A 54 1.53 -1.46 -2.06
N ASP A 55 1.31 -2.42 -2.96
CA ASP A 55 1.08 -2.16 -4.38
C ASP A 55 -0.19 -1.33 -4.58
N MET A 56 -1.28 -1.69 -3.89
CA MET A 56 -2.53 -0.94 -3.93
C MET A 56 -2.35 0.52 -3.47
N ALA A 57 -1.64 0.75 -2.35
CA ALA A 57 -1.34 2.08 -1.87
C ALA A 57 -0.39 2.86 -2.81
N THR A 58 0.55 2.16 -3.42
CA THR A 58 1.47 2.74 -4.43
C THR A 58 0.69 3.20 -5.65
N ASP A 59 -0.28 2.42 -6.12
CA ASP A 59 -1.12 2.81 -7.24
C ASP A 59 -2.00 4.02 -6.91
N LEU A 60 -2.62 4.08 -5.72
CA LEU A 60 -3.33 5.27 -5.27
C LEU A 60 -2.44 6.53 -5.32
N MET A 61 -1.21 6.43 -4.82
CA MET A 61 -0.25 7.55 -4.88
C MET A 61 0.17 7.89 -6.31
N ARG A 62 0.25 6.91 -7.21
CA ARG A 62 0.51 7.17 -8.63
C ARG A 62 -0.64 7.89 -9.31
N TYR A 63 -1.88 7.50 -9.05
CA TYR A 63 -3.04 8.12 -9.69
C TYR A 63 -3.29 9.53 -9.16
N TYR A 64 -3.31 9.72 -7.84
CA TYR A 64 -3.72 10.99 -7.23
C TYR A 64 -2.56 11.91 -6.84
N ARG A 65 -1.31 11.45 -6.97
CA ARG A 65 -0.04 12.19 -6.81
C ARG A 65 0.28 12.72 -5.41
N THR A 66 -0.73 13.15 -4.65
CA THR A 66 -0.54 13.77 -3.32
C THR A 66 -1.62 13.27 -2.35
N LEU A 67 -1.30 13.24 -1.06
CA LEU A 67 -2.24 12.87 -0.01
C LEU A 67 -3.47 13.80 0.07
N PRO A 68 -3.34 15.14 -0.02
CA PRO A 68 -4.51 16.02 -0.03
C PRO A 68 -5.42 15.80 -1.23
N ALA A 69 -4.85 15.53 -2.41
CA ALA A 69 -5.64 15.20 -3.60
C ALA A 69 -6.41 13.90 -3.39
N LEU A 70 -5.76 12.83 -2.90
CA LEU A 70 -6.40 11.56 -2.59
C LEU A 70 -7.52 11.72 -1.54
N ALA A 71 -7.31 12.54 -0.51
CA ALA A 71 -8.30 12.76 0.55
C ALA A 71 -9.57 13.48 0.10
N GLN A 72 -9.55 14.16 -1.05
CA GLN A 72 -10.70 14.86 -1.63
C GLN A 72 -11.43 14.05 -2.70
N VAL A 73 -10.94 12.85 -3.04
CA VAL A 73 -11.53 11.98 -4.06
C VAL A 73 -12.91 11.51 -3.62
N SER A 74 -13.89 11.62 -4.51
CA SER A 74 -15.23 11.10 -4.26
C SER A 74 -15.21 9.57 -4.27
N PHE A 75 -16.17 8.94 -3.57
CA PHE A 75 -16.28 7.48 -3.59
C PHE A 75 -16.38 6.93 -5.03
N THR A 76 -17.16 7.57 -5.90
CA THR A 76 -17.32 7.19 -7.31
C THR A 76 -16.01 7.22 -8.08
N ASP A 77 -15.15 8.20 -7.83
CA ASP A 77 -13.87 8.31 -8.51
C ASP A 77 -12.84 7.30 -7.99
N LEU A 78 -12.98 6.86 -6.74
CA LEU A 78 -12.12 5.84 -6.11
C LEU A 78 -12.47 4.41 -6.56
N GLN A 79 -13.68 4.20 -7.08
CA GLN A 79 -14.13 2.89 -7.61
C GLN A 79 -13.65 2.59 -9.04
N ARG A 80 -13.05 3.58 -9.73
CA ARG A 80 -12.55 3.44 -11.10
C ARG A 80 -11.16 2.83 -11.14
#